data_AF-A0A9W8ZT36-F1
#
_entry.id   AF-A0A9W8ZT36-F1
#
_cell.length_a   1.000
_cell.length_b   1.000
_cell.length_c   1.000
_cell.angle_alpha   90.00
_cell.angle_beta   90.00
_cell.angle_gamma   90.00
#
_symmetry.space_group_name_H-M   'P 1'
#
loop_
_entity.id
_entity.type
_entity.pdbx_description
1 polymer ?
#
loop_
_entity_poly.entity_id
_entity_poly.type
_entity_poly.pdbx_seq_one_letter_code
_entity_poly.pdbx_strand_id
1 'polypeptide(L)'
;RLNLQHRLIVKAFDGKLVFAPLTLKSGDRVLESGAGSGIWTLEFWKEYSQKNIHLDIECIDISRDQFPSQVPSSVHFSLRSILDVPLEWSDQFTFVHQRLLVAALPRPLWHKALHQIYRVLKPGGWLELVESHAKIRKFVVGPNSKNLALISDRMFESKDFVGDTEVYLPPVMREMGFVDVRCEGRDVPISNSRSVVDDDGLDRVQIWYDLWKGFKGSILAGGGYGIVSSEEEYESLLLACKDEWNNSTEAYTTYWTIFAKKPE
;
A
#
# COMPACT_ATOMS: atom_id res chain seq x y z
N ARG A 1 9.83 5.13 -8.07
CA ARG A 1 9.21 3.92 -7.47
C ARG A 1 7.74 4.12 -7.07
N LEU A 2 7.41 4.93 -6.05
CA LEU A 2 6.03 5.02 -5.50
C LEU A 2 4.96 5.41 -6.54
N ASN A 3 5.25 6.38 -7.41
CA ASN A 3 4.31 6.80 -8.45
C ASN A 3 4.05 5.71 -9.51
N LEU A 4 5.05 4.89 -9.83
CA LEU A 4 4.86 3.77 -10.77
C LEU A 4 4.04 2.64 -10.12
N GLN A 5 4.30 2.34 -8.85
CA GLN A 5 3.48 1.40 -8.08
C GLN A 5 2.03 1.89 -7.96
N HIS A 6 1.83 3.19 -7.76
CA HIS A 6 0.51 3.80 -7.77
C HIS A 6 -0.23 3.52 -9.09
N ARG A 7 0.40 3.82 -10.25
CA ARG A 7 -0.19 3.55 -11.56
C ARG A 7 -0.54 2.09 -11.76
N LEU A 8 0.33 1.16 -11.32
CA LEU A 8 0.07 -0.27 -11.40
C LEU A 8 -1.15 -0.68 -10.58
N ILE A 9 -1.28 -0.17 -9.35
CA ILE A 9 -2.42 -0.44 -8.47
C ILE A 9 -3.71 0.13 -9.06
N VAL A 10 -3.72 1.39 -9.48
CA VAL A 10 -4.91 2.02 -10.08
C VAL A 10 -5.35 1.25 -11.33
N LYS A 11 -4.41 0.81 -12.17
CA LYS A 11 -4.69 -0.06 -13.31
C LYS A 11 -5.28 -1.41 -12.91
N ALA A 12 -4.73 -2.04 -11.86
CA ALA A 12 -5.23 -3.31 -11.34
C ALA A 12 -6.70 -3.27 -10.92
N PHE A 13 -7.18 -2.07 -10.61
CA PHE A 13 -8.55 -1.83 -10.20
C PHE A 13 -9.33 -0.94 -11.19
N ASP A 14 -9.10 -1.16 -12.49
CA ASP A 14 -9.90 -0.57 -13.59
C ASP A 14 -9.94 0.97 -13.56
N GLY A 15 -8.85 1.61 -13.13
CA GLY A 15 -8.73 3.06 -13.07
C GLY A 15 -9.37 3.71 -11.85
N LYS A 16 -9.88 2.94 -10.88
CA LYS A 16 -10.55 3.47 -9.68
C LYS A 16 -9.54 3.77 -8.56
N LEU A 17 -9.74 4.92 -7.90
CA LEU A 17 -8.97 5.34 -6.72
C LEU A 17 -9.61 4.92 -5.39
N VAL A 18 -10.92 4.66 -5.37
CA VAL A 18 -11.72 4.30 -4.18
C VAL A 18 -12.74 3.21 -4.51
N PHE A 19 -12.93 2.27 -3.58
CA PHE A 19 -13.83 1.11 -3.67
C PHE A 19 -14.95 1.14 -2.64
N ALA A 20 -14.70 1.76 -1.48
CA ALA A 20 -15.73 2.05 -0.51
C ALA A 20 -16.90 2.80 -1.17
N PRO A 21 -18.17 2.50 -0.82
CA PRO A 21 -19.34 3.18 -1.35
C PRO A 21 -19.46 4.58 -0.70
N LEU A 22 -18.52 5.44 -1.07
CA LEU A 22 -18.28 6.74 -0.50
C LEU A 22 -19.09 7.80 -1.24
N THR A 23 -19.71 8.71 -0.48
CA THR A 23 -20.29 9.95 -1.03
C THR A 23 -19.72 11.12 -0.23
N LEU A 24 -18.86 11.90 -0.87
CA LEU A 24 -18.28 13.11 -0.26
C LEU A 24 -18.97 14.37 -0.78
N LYS A 25 -18.97 15.40 0.07
CA LYS A 25 -19.43 16.75 -0.22
C LYS A 25 -18.37 17.78 0.17
N SER A 26 -18.52 19.00 -0.34
CA SER A 26 -17.59 20.08 -0.01
C SER A 26 -17.54 20.32 1.50
N GLY A 27 -16.32 20.48 2.03
CA GLY A 27 -16.04 20.59 3.45
C GLY A 27 -15.87 19.27 4.19
N ASP A 28 -16.05 18.11 3.52
CA ASP A 28 -15.61 16.85 4.09
C ASP A 28 -14.09 16.80 4.22
N ARG A 29 -13.65 16.15 5.30
CA ARG A 29 -12.23 15.94 5.60
C ARG A 29 -11.83 14.52 5.28
N VAL A 30 -10.68 14.35 4.63
CA VAL A 30 -10.09 13.05 4.27
C VAL A 30 -8.70 12.94 4.88
N LEU A 31 -8.35 11.75 5.39
CA LEU A 31 -7.01 11.46 5.90
C LEU A 31 -6.35 10.39 5.04
N GLU A 32 -5.18 10.69 4.47
CA GLU A 32 -4.28 9.69 3.92
C GLU A 32 -3.17 9.36 4.92
N SER A 33 -3.10 8.10 5.36
CA SER A 33 -2.02 7.58 6.19
C SER A 33 -0.96 6.85 5.37
N GLY A 34 0.31 7.18 5.61
CA GLY A 34 1.42 6.65 4.82
C GLY A 34 1.46 7.26 3.43
N ALA A 35 1.25 8.58 3.35
CA ALA A 35 1.02 9.28 2.08
C ALA A 35 2.21 9.21 1.11
N GLY A 36 3.45 9.03 1.61
CA GLY A 36 4.66 8.93 0.80
C GLY A 36 4.80 10.12 -0.17
N SER A 37 4.68 9.85 -1.48
CA SER A 37 4.74 10.90 -2.50
C SER A 37 3.47 11.76 -2.65
N GLY A 38 2.39 11.39 -1.95
CA GLY A 38 1.09 12.05 -2.06
C GLY A 38 0.36 11.78 -3.36
N ILE A 39 0.87 10.90 -4.23
CA ILE A 39 0.34 10.71 -5.59
C ILE A 39 -1.13 10.29 -5.59
N TRP A 40 -1.55 9.43 -4.64
CA TRP A 40 -2.96 9.05 -4.52
C TRP A 40 -3.81 10.25 -4.10
N THR A 41 -3.40 11.00 -3.06
CA THR A 41 -4.14 12.20 -2.64
C THR A 41 -4.26 13.23 -3.76
N LEU A 42 -3.20 13.48 -4.53
CA LEU A 42 -3.22 14.48 -5.58
C LEU A 42 -4.17 14.10 -6.73
N GLU A 43 -4.21 12.82 -7.12
CA GLU A 43 -5.18 12.34 -8.12
C GLU A 43 -6.61 12.33 -7.56
N PHE A 44 -6.79 11.89 -6.31
CA PHE A 44 -8.07 11.88 -5.63
C PHE A 44 -8.65 13.30 -5.48
N TRP A 45 -7.85 14.26 -5.01
CA TRP A 45 -8.21 15.67 -4.93
C TRP A 45 -8.64 16.23 -6.28
N LYS A 46 -7.89 15.89 -7.35
CA LYS A 46 -8.19 16.35 -8.71
C LYS A 46 -9.53 15.78 -9.21
N GLU A 47 -9.80 14.50 -8.97
CA GLU A 47 -11.05 13.85 -9.37
C GLU A 47 -12.29 14.52 -8.73
N TYR A 48 -12.21 14.87 -7.45
CA TYR A 48 -13.31 15.55 -6.74
C TYR A 48 -13.41 17.03 -7.10
N SER A 49 -12.28 17.72 -7.31
CA SER A 49 -12.25 19.11 -7.76
C SER A 49 -12.92 19.27 -9.13
N GLN A 50 -12.73 18.31 -10.05
CA GLN A 50 -13.41 18.29 -11.35
C GLN A 50 -14.94 18.14 -11.22
N LYS A 51 -15.42 17.60 -10.10
CA LYS A 51 -16.85 17.49 -9.75
C LYS A 51 -17.36 18.70 -8.94
N ASN A 52 -16.56 19.77 -8.80
CA ASN A 52 -16.82 20.93 -7.93
C ASN A 52 -17.03 20.57 -6.44
N ILE A 53 -16.38 19.50 -5.99
CA ILE A 53 -16.36 19.10 -4.58
C ILE A 53 -15.01 19.49 -3.98
N HIS A 54 -15.03 20.41 -3.00
CA HIS A 54 -13.83 20.92 -2.35
C HIS A 54 -13.59 20.20 -1.02
N LEU A 55 -12.56 19.36 -1.01
CA LEU A 55 -12.18 18.55 0.15
C LEU A 55 -11.01 19.19 0.91
N ASP A 56 -11.00 18.98 2.22
CA ASP A 56 -9.85 19.23 3.09
C ASP A 56 -9.12 17.89 3.32
N ILE A 57 -7.88 17.76 2.87
CA ILE A 57 -7.16 16.48 2.88
C ILE A 57 -5.89 16.60 3.73
N GLU A 58 -5.83 15.79 4.78
CA GLU A 58 -4.65 15.62 5.63
C GLU A 58 -3.85 14.41 5.17
N CYS A 59 -2.56 14.59 4.94
CA CYS A 59 -1.62 13.56 4.52
C CYS A 59 -0.55 13.41 5.58
N ILE A 60 -0.46 12.22 6.17
CA ILE A 60 0.53 11.93 7.23
C ILE A 60 1.51 10.86 6.77
N ASP A 61 2.78 11.06 7.09
CA ASP A 61 3.83 10.06 6.91
C ASP A 61 4.90 10.21 7.98
N ILE A 62 5.63 9.13 8.28
CA ILE A 62 6.75 9.14 9.22
C ILE A 62 8.05 9.65 8.60
N SER A 63 8.08 9.84 7.27
CA SER A 63 9.16 10.50 6.55
C SER A 63 8.62 11.58 5.62
N ARG A 64 9.37 12.68 5.52
CA ARG A 64 9.09 13.77 4.58
C ARG A 64 9.85 13.66 3.26
N ASP A 65 10.68 12.63 3.10
CA ASP A 65 11.65 12.52 2.00
C ASP A 65 11.00 12.43 0.61
N GLN A 66 9.71 12.05 0.56
CA GLN A 66 8.96 11.91 -0.66
C GLN A 66 7.86 12.96 -0.82
N PHE A 67 7.68 13.86 0.16
CA PHE A 67 6.60 14.84 0.09
C PHE A 67 6.71 15.69 -1.19
N PRO A 68 5.58 15.98 -1.83
CA PRO A 68 5.56 16.84 -3.01
C PRO A 68 6.00 18.26 -2.64
N SER A 69 6.71 18.92 -3.56
CA SER A 69 7.17 20.30 -3.37
C SER A 69 6.06 21.33 -3.54
N GLN A 70 4.98 20.97 -4.24
CA GLN A 70 3.82 21.83 -4.50
C GLN A 70 2.55 21.02 -4.33
N VAL A 71 1.60 21.58 -3.59
CA VAL A 71 0.31 20.97 -3.31
C VAL A 71 -0.81 22.02 -3.40
N PRO A 72 -2.04 21.62 -3.71
CA PRO A 72 -3.20 22.50 -3.60
C PRO A 72 -3.35 23.04 -2.17
N SER A 73 -3.97 24.22 -2.02
CA SER A 73 -4.12 24.88 -0.72
C SER A 73 -4.98 24.11 0.28
N SER A 74 -5.79 23.15 -0.16
CA SER A 74 -6.64 22.29 0.68
C SER A 74 -6.05 20.88 0.91
N VAL A 75 -4.77 20.69 0.59
CA VAL A 75 -4.04 19.45 0.84
C VAL A 75 -2.85 19.75 1.74
N HIS A 76 -2.79 19.08 2.88
CA HIS A 76 -1.85 19.37 3.96
C HIS A 76 -0.97 18.16 4.23
N PHE A 77 0.35 18.32 4.21
CA PHE A 77 1.31 17.25 4.52
C PHE A 77 1.97 17.50 5.88
N SER A 78 2.00 16.48 6.73
CA SER A 78 2.67 16.57 8.03
C SER A 78 3.45 15.31 8.38
N LEU A 79 4.57 15.49 9.10
CA LEU A 79 5.39 14.40 9.63
C LEU A 79 4.70 13.81 10.86
N ARG A 80 3.98 12.71 10.68
CA ARG A 80 3.14 12.11 11.73
C ARG A 80 2.88 10.64 11.45
N SER A 81 2.84 9.84 12.51
CA SER A 81 2.41 8.43 12.46
C SER A 81 0.92 8.30 12.75
N ILE A 82 0.22 7.40 12.05
CA ILE A 82 -1.16 7.03 12.39
C ILE A 82 -1.30 6.47 13.81
N LEU A 83 -0.20 5.95 14.36
CA LEU A 83 -0.15 5.41 15.71
C LEU A 83 -0.23 6.49 16.80
N ASP A 84 -0.06 7.76 16.43
CA ASP A 84 -0.04 8.90 17.35
C ASP A 84 -0.57 10.17 16.66
N VAL A 85 -1.88 10.16 16.39
CA VAL A 85 -2.60 11.31 15.83
C VAL A 85 -3.30 12.10 16.95
N PRO A 86 -3.52 13.41 16.77
CA PRO A 86 -4.01 14.25 17.84
C PRO A 86 -5.39 13.85 18.37
N LEU A 87 -5.70 14.23 19.61
CA LEU A 87 -7.00 13.90 20.22
C LEU A 87 -8.14 14.69 19.57
N GLU A 88 -7.86 15.92 19.12
CA GLU A 88 -8.79 16.79 18.41
C GLU A 88 -9.22 16.25 17.04
N TRP A 89 -8.55 15.21 16.53
CA TRP A 89 -8.94 14.54 15.29
C TRP A 89 -10.09 13.54 15.47
N SER A 90 -10.59 13.34 16.69
CA SER A 90 -11.72 12.44 16.94
C SER A 90 -12.97 12.88 16.16
N ASP A 91 -13.59 11.93 15.46
CA ASP A 91 -14.78 12.14 14.63
C ASP A 91 -14.66 13.32 13.64
N GLN A 92 -13.49 13.52 13.04
CA GLN A 92 -13.24 14.62 12.10
C GLN A 92 -13.29 14.21 10.64
N PHE A 93 -12.94 12.97 10.31
CA PHE A 93 -12.73 12.54 8.93
C PHE A 93 -13.91 11.72 8.41
N THR A 94 -14.38 12.06 7.21
CA THR A 94 -15.43 11.29 6.52
C THR A 94 -14.84 10.05 5.84
N PHE A 95 -13.55 10.11 5.48
CA PHE A 95 -12.84 9.01 4.84
C PHE A 95 -11.38 8.93 5.31
N VAL A 96 -10.89 7.72 5.55
CA VAL A 96 -9.48 7.42 5.80
C VAL A 96 -9.00 6.42 4.77
N HIS A 97 -7.94 6.76 4.05
CA HIS A 97 -7.26 5.88 3.11
C HIS A 97 -5.84 5.57 3.60
N GLN A 98 -5.40 4.33 3.43
CA GLN A 98 -4.03 3.91 3.75
C GLN A 98 -3.62 2.81 2.78
N ARG A 99 -2.34 2.79 2.36
CA ARG A 99 -1.89 1.83 1.36
C ARG A 99 -0.47 1.32 1.60
N LEU A 100 -0.28 0.01 1.40
CA LEU A 100 0.99 -0.72 1.40
C LEU A 100 1.79 -0.59 2.70
N LEU A 101 1.11 -0.57 3.86
CA LEU A 101 1.80 -0.60 5.16
C LEU A 101 2.06 -2.03 5.66
N VAL A 102 1.74 -3.05 4.86
CA VAL A 102 2.04 -4.48 5.11
C VAL A 102 3.49 -4.76 5.52
N ALA A 103 4.46 -3.99 4.99
CA ALA A 103 5.88 -4.13 5.32
C ALA A 103 6.41 -3.02 6.25
N ALA A 104 5.51 -2.25 6.88
CA ALA A 104 5.82 -1.14 7.77
C ALA A 104 5.20 -1.32 9.16
N LEU A 105 4.04 -1.97 9.27
CA LEU A 105 3.33 -2.20 10.53
C LEU A 105 3.45 -3.67 10.97
N PRO A 106 4.15 -3.95 12.09
CA PRO A 106 4.06 -5.23 12.80
C PRO A 106 2.63 -5.50 13.28
N ARG A 107 2.32 -6.78 13.48
CA ARG A 107 1.01 -7.28 13.94
C ARG A 107 0.44 -6.50 15.13
N PRO A 108 1.20 -6.19 16.22
CA PRO A 108 0.65 -5.44 17.35
C PRO A 108 0.28 -3.99 16.99
N LEU A 109 0.94 -3.40 15.99
CA LEU A 109 0.70 -2.01 15.61
C LEU A 109 -0.50 -1.86 14.68
N TRP A 110 -0.92 -2.93 13.99
CA TRP A 110 -2.16 -2.92 13.20
C TRP A 110 -3.39 -2.60 14.05
N HIS A 111 -3.51 -3.21 15.24
CA HIS A 111 -4.62 -2.89 16.16
C HIS A 111 -4.58 -1.42 16.60
N LYS A 112 -3.40 -0.90 16.95
CA LYS A 112 -3.24 0.50 17.35
C LYS A 112 -3.59 1.45 16.21
N ALA A 113 -3.14 1.16 14.99
CA ALA A 113 -3.46 1.95 13.81
C ALA A 113 -4.97 1.96 13.55
N LEU A 114 -5.60 0.78 13.50
CA LEU A 114 -7.05 0.67 13.30
C LEU A 114 -7.84 1.38 14.39
N HIS A 115 -7.41 1.33 15.65
CA HIS A 115 -8.06 2.06 16.74
C HIS A 115 -7.99 3.58 16.55
N GLN A 116 -6.83 4.11 16.14
CA GLN A 116 -6.70 5.54 15.83
C GLN A 116 -7.57 5.91 14.62
N ILE A 117 -7.58 5.09 13.57
CA ILE A 117 -8.44 5.27 12.40
C ILE A 117 -9.92 5.30 12.79
N TYR A 118 -10.38 4.33 13.58
CA TYR A 118 -11.75 4.26 14.05
C TYR A 118 -12.12 5.51 14.89
N ARG A 119 -11.21 5.99 15.73
CA ARG A 119 -11.41 7.19 16.53
C ARG A 119 -11.54 8.45 15.67
N VAL A 120 -10.69 8.61 14.65
CA VAL A 120 -10.68 9.85 13.85
C VAL A 120 -11.79 9.89 12.80
N LEU A 121 -12.31 8.73 12.39
CA LEU A 121 -13.48 8.65 11.52
C LEU A 121 -14.73 9.18 12.22
N LYS A 122 -15.52 9.99 11.52
CA LYS A 122 -16.89 10.33 11.91
C LYS A 122 -17.76 9.07 11.96
N PRO A 123 -18.83 9.05 12.79
CA PRO A 123 -19.89 8.07 12.61
C PRO A 123 -20.39 8.08 11.16
N GLY A 124 -20.54 6.90 10.57
CA GLY A 124 -20.85 6.72 9.16
C GLY A 124 -19.67 6.87 8.18
N GLY A 125 -18.47 7.23 8.65
CA GLY A 125 -17.27 7.39 7.83
C GLY A 125 -16.66 6.06 7.36
N TRP A 126 -15.87 6.10 6.30
CA TRP A 126 -15.27 4.91 5.69
C TRP A 126 -13.77 4.82 5.90
N LEU A 127 -13.29 3.60 6.16
CA LEU A 127 -11.89 3.21 6.04
C LEU A 127 -11.72 2.42 4.74
N GLU A 128 -10.65 2.70 4.00
CA GLU A 128 -10.15 1.85 2.93
C GLU A 128 -8.65 1.60 3.07
N LEU A 129 -8.27 0.33 3.11
CA LEU A 129 -6.90 -0.14 3.08
C LEU A 129 -6.62 -0.82 1.74
N VAL A 130 -5.50 -0.48 1.11
CA VAL A 130 -5.01 -1.20 -0.07
C VAL A 130 -3.68 -1.87 0.27
N GLU A 131 -3.65 -3.20 0.31
CA GLU A 131 -2.47 -3.96 0.73
C GLU A 131 -2.03 -4.95 -0.33
N SER A 132 -0.75 -5.35 -0.28
CA SER A 132 -0.22 -6.40 -1.16
C SER A 132 -0.18 -7.72 -0.40
N HIS A 133 -0.57 -8.80 -1.07
CA HIS A 133 -0.46 -10.12 -0.50
C HIS A 133 1.01 -10.52 -0.35
N ALA A 134 1.38 -10.87 0.87
CA ALA A 134 2.75 -11.10 1.26
C ALA A 134 2.98 -12.43 1.99
N LYS A 135 2.21 -13.47 1.67
CA LYS A 135 2.43 -14.84 2.17
C LYS A 135 2.51 -15.86 1.03
N ILE A 136 1.61 -15.80 0.06
CA ILE A 136 1.60 -16.56 -1.19
C ILE A 136 2.33 -15.76 -2.26
N ARG A 137 3.54 -16.19 -2.58
CA ARG A 137 4.46 -15.48 -3.49
C ARG A 137 4.23 -15.92 -4.93
N LYS A 138 3.18 -15.40 -5.58
CA LYS A 138 2.87 -15.68 -7.00
C LYS A 138 3.91 -15.15 -7.99
N PHE A 139 4.96 -14.47 -7.53
CA PHE A 139 6.10 -14.04 -8.36
C PHE A 139 7.20 -15.11 -8.48
N VAL A 140 7.08 -16.24 -7.78
CA VAL A 140 8.06 -17.33 -7.82
C VAL A 140 7.88 -18.12 -9.11
N VAL A 141 8.83 -17.96 -10.02
CA VAL A 141 8.83 -18.61 -11.35
C VAL A 141 10.17 -19.31 -11.66
N GLY A 142 11.11 -19.28 -10.72
CA GLY A 142 12.43 -19.90 -10.83
C GLY A 142 13.19 -19.92 -9.50
N PRO A 143 14.43 -20.46 -9.49
CA PRO A 143 15.23 -20.60 -8.28
C PRO A 143 15.60 -19.26 -7.60
N ASN A 144 15.83 -18.19 -8.37
CA ASN A 144 16.21 -16.89 -7.82
C ASN A 144 15.01 -16.19 -7.16
N SER A 145 13.87 -16.15 -7.84
CA SER A 145 12.62 -15.64 -7.29
C SER A 145 12.16 -16.45 -6.08
N LYS A 146 12.44 -17.76 -6.02
CA LYS A 146 12.26 -18.58 -4.82
C LYS A 146 13.17 -18.13 -3.66
N ASN A 147 14.45 -17.85 -3.92
CA ASN A 147 15.37 -17.33 -2.89
C ASN A 147 14.91 -15.96 -2.38
N LEU A 148 14.41 -15.08 -3.26
CA LEU A 148 13.83 -13.80 -2.87
C LEU A 148 12.56 -13.95 -2.01
N ALA A 149 11.70 -14.93 -2.34
CA ALA A 149 10.55 -15.28 -1.51
C ALA A 149 10.98 -15.75 -0.11
N LEU A 150 12.01 -16.60 0.01
CA LEU A 150 12.55 -17.03 1.30
C LEU A 150 13.10 -15.88 2.14
N ILE A 151 13.82 -14.92 1.52
CA ILE A 151 14.25 -13.68 2.18
C ILE A 151 13.03 -12.94 2.74
N SER A 152 12.00 -12.76 1.92
CA SER A 152 10.79 -12.05 2.32
C SER A 152 10.08 -12.73 3.47
N ASP A 153 9.92 -14.06 3.43
CA ASP A 153 9.19 -14.80 4.46
C ASP A 153 9.95 -14.74 5.80
N ARG A 154 11.27 -14.91 5.79
CA ARG A 154 12.12 -14.75 6.98
C ARG A 154 12.11 -13.32 7.52
N MET A 155 12.11 -12.31 6.63
CA MET A 155 11.99 -10.91 7.03
C MET A 155 10.66 -10.65 7.73
N PHE A 156 9.55 -11.11 7.14
CA PHE A 156 8.21 -10.93 7.68
C PHE A 156 8.07 -11.61 9.04
N GLU A 157 8.57 -12.84 9.17
CA GLU A 157 8.60 -13.57 10.44
C GLU A 157 9.43 -12.83 11.51
N SER A 158 10.66 -12.40 11.18
CA SER A 158 11.54 -11.72 12.15
C SER A 158 10.99 -10.38 12.67
N LYS A 159 10.13 -9.72 11.89
CA LYS A 159 9.55 -8.41 12.20
C LYS A 159 8.10 -8.51 12.69
N ASP A 160 7.57 -9.73 12.82
CA ASP A 160 6.16 -10.01 13.11
C ASP A 160 5.21 -9.22 12.19
N PHE A 161 5.53 -9.17 10.90
CA PHE A 161 4.64 -8.59 9.89
C PHE A 161 3.53 -9.56 9.51
N VAL A 162 2.36 -9.01 9.21
CA VAL A 162 1.21 -9.77 8.75
C VAL A 162 1.30 -9.91 7.23
N GLY A 163 1.63 -11.10 6.72
CA GLY A 163 1.75 -11.34 5.28
C GLY A 163 0.41 -11.55 4.55
N ASP A 164 -0.65 -11.92 5.27
CA ASP A 164 -2.00 -12.21 4.77
C ASP A 164 -3.01 -11.20 5.32
N THR A 165 -2.77 -9.92 5.03
CA THR A 165 -3.59 -8.80 5.52
C THR A 165 -5.07 -8.94 5.13
N GLU A 166 -5.37 -9.53 3.97
CA GLU A 166 -6.74 -9.81 3.52
C GLU A 166 -7.48 -10.83 4.39
N VAL A 167 -6.75 -11.71 5.07
CA VAL A 167 -7.32 -12.69 6.01
C VAL A 167 -7.36 -12.10 7.42
N TYR A 168 -6.29 -11.41 7.81
CA TYR A 168 -6.11 -10.91 9.18
C TYR A 168 -6.93 -9.67 9.51
N LEU A 169 -6.98 -8.67 8.62
CA LEU A 169 -7.58 -7.37 8.94
C LEU A 169 -9.11 -7.37 8.98
N PRO A 170 -9.85 -8.09 8.10
CA PRO A 170 -11.32 -8.03 8.16
C PRO A 170 -11.93 -8.50 9.49
N PRO A 171 -11.49 -9.61 10.12
CA PRO A 171 -11.94 -9.97 11.47
C PRO A 171 -11.62 -8.90 12.51
N VAL A 172 -10.38 -8.37 12.51
CA VAL A 172 -9.95 -7.32 13.45
C VAL A 172 -10.79 -6.05 13.31
N MET A 173 -11.13 -5.65 12.08
CA MET A 173 -12.04 -4.52 11.84
C MET A 173 -13.42 -4.75 12.45
N ARG A 174 -13.99 -5.96 12.30
CA ARG A 174 -15.30 -6.29 12.90
C ARG A 174 -15.26 -6.27 14.42
N GLU A 175 -14.22 -6.84 15.02
CA GLU A 175 -14.01 -6.82 16.48
C GLU A 175 -13.92 -5.40 17.03
N MET A 176 -13.37 -4.47 16.25
CA MET A 176 -13.27 -3.05 16.60
C MET A 176 -14.59 -2.28 16.48
N GLY A 177 -15.62 -2.89 15.89
CA GLY A 177 -16.94 -2.29 15.70
C GLY A 177 -17.18 -1.73 14.30
N PHE A 178 -16.28 -1.91 13.34
CA PHE A 178 -16.59 -1.58 11.96
C PHE A 178 -17.67 -2.52 11.40
N VAL A 179 -18.56 -1.96 10.56
CA VAL A 179 -19.59 -2.67 9.81
C VAL A 179 -19.29 -2.63 8.31
N ASP A 180 -20.06 -3.36 7.50
CA ASP A 180 -19.91 -3.42 6.04
C ASP A 180 -18.50 -3.79 5.55
N VAL A 181 -17.78 -4.61 6.33
CA VAL A 181 -16.41 -5.02 6.02
C VAL A 181 -16.38 -5.90 4.77
N ARG A 182 -15.75 -5.41 3.70
CA ARG A 182 -15.51 -6.12 2.44
C ARG A 182 -14.03 -6.22 2.13
N CYS A 183 -13.68 -7.24 1.37
CA CYS A 183 -12.32 -7.51 0.94
C CYS A 183 -12.32 -8.07 -0.47
N GLU A 184 -11.60 -7.43 -1.38
CA GLU A 184 -11.53 -7.83 -2.79
C GLU A 184 -10.10 -7.83 -3.31
N GLY A 185 -9.71 -8.92 -3.97
CA GLY A 185 -8.38 -9.10 -4.55
C GLY A 185 -8.38 -8.89 -6.06
N ARG A 186 -7.27 -8.37 -6.58
CA ARG A 186 -6.97 -8.29 -8.02
C ARG A 186 -5.57 -8.83 -8.27
N ASP A 187 -5.48 -9.84 -9.11
CA ASP A 187 -4.21 -10.37 -9.60
C ASP A 187 -3.68 -9.46 -10.71
N VAL A 188 -2.40 -9.12 -10.60
CA VAL A 188 -1.68 -8.25 -11.53
C VAL A 188 -0.49 -9.04 -12.06
N PRO A 189 -0.37 -9.23 -13.38
CA PRO A 189 0.82 -9.87 -13.93
C PRO A 189 2.03 -8.97 -13.66
N ILE A 190 3.08 -9.55 -13.11
CA ILE A 190 4.41 -8.94 -13.06
C ILE A 190 5.09 -9.18 -14.40
N SER A 191 5.00 -10.41 -14.90
CA SER A 191 5.59 -10.82 -16.16
C SER A 191 5.01 -10.05 -17.33
N ASN A 192 5.81 -9.92 -18.37
CA ASN A 192 5.44 -9.27 -19.61
C ASN A 192 5.05 -10.32 -20.66
N SER A 193 3.80 -10.30 -21.12
CA SER A 193 3.37 -11.17 -22.22
C SER A 193 3.85 -10.56 -23.55
N ARG A 194 5.07 -10.91 -23.96
CA ARG A 194 5.70 -10.61 -25.28
C ARG A 194 6.21 -9.18 -25.54
N SER A 195 5.82 -8.16 -24.76
CA SER A 195 6.32 -6.77 -24.88
C SER A 195 6.88 -6.27 -23.55
N VAL A 196 8.03 -5.57 -23.56
CA VAL A 196 8.70 -5.01 -22.36
C VAL A 196 7.81 -4.01 -21.62
N VAL A 197 6.94 -3.32 -22.35
CA VAL A 197 5.92 -2.43 -21.79
C VAL A 197 4.53 -3.00 -22.06
N ASP A 198 3.64 -2.87 -21.09
CA ASP A 198 2.23 -3.15 -21.31
C ASP A 198 1.55 -2.05 -22.14
N ASP A 199 0.27 -2.22 -22.44
CA ASP A 199 -0.51 -1.31 -23.30
C ASP A 199 -0.56 0.15 -22.79
N ASP A 200 -0.21 0.41 -21.52
CA ASP A 200 -0.14 1.74 -20.90
C ASP A 200 1.30 2.28 -20.76
N GLY A 201 2.26 1.60 -21.41
CA GLY A 201 3.67 1.96 -21.36
C GLY A 201 4.37 1.61 -20.04
N LEU A 202 3.80 0.72 -19.22
CA LEU A 202 4.41 0.32 -17.95
C LEU A 202 5.29 -0.92 -18.12
N ASP A 203 6.56 -0.81 -17.72
CA ASP A 203 7.44 -1.96 -17.52
C ASP A 203 7.19 -2.57 -16.14
N ARG A 204 6.28 -3.54 -16.07
CA ARG A 204 5.83 -4.15 -14.80
C ARG A 204 6.95 -4.92 -14.10
N VAL A 205 7.84 -5.54 -14.86
CA VAL A 205 9.02 -6.23 -14.34
C VAL A 205 9.97 -5.20 -13.69
N GLN A 206 10.21 -4.05 -14.33
CA GLN A 206 11.03 -2.99 -13.74
C GLN A 206 10.39 -2.39 -12.49
N ILE A 207 9.06 -2.20 -12.47
CA ILE A 207 8.35 -1.70 -11.27
C ILE A 207 8.49 -2.67 -10.11
N TRP A 208 8.37 -3.98 -10.38
CA TRP A 208 8.55 -5.02 -9.39
C TRP A 208 10.01 -5.13 -8.92
N TYR A 209 10.97 -5.01 -9.82
CA TYR A 209 12.40 -4.92 -9.50
C TYR A 209 12.69 -3.73 -8.57
N ASP A 210 12.16 -2.54 -8.89
CA ASP A 210 12.36 -1.33 -8.09
C ASP A 210 11.73 -1.44 -6.68
N LEU A 211 10.62 -2.18 -6.54
CA LEU A 211 10.04 -2.52 -5.24
C LEU A 211 11.08 -3.25 -4.37
N TRP A 212 11.63 -4.35 -4.87
CA TRP A 212 12.61 -5.16 -4.15
C TRP A 212 13.94 -4.46 -3.94
N LYS A 213 14.35 -3.61 -4.89
CA LYS A 213 15.52 -2.73 -4.70
C LYS A 213 15.31 -1.79 -3.51
N GLY A 214 14.09 -1.31 -3.30
CA GLY A 214 13.73 -0.49 -2.14
C GLY A 214 13.87 -1.22 -0.79
N PHE A 215 13.72 -2.54 -0.76
CA PHE A 215 13.91 -3.35 0.45
C PHE A 215 15.37 -3.66 0.78
N LYS A 216 16.32 -3.38 -0.14
CA LYS A 216 17.75 -3.71 0.02
C LYS A 216 18.31 -3.35 1.39
N GLY A 217 18.13 -2.10 1.83
CA GLY A 217 18.64 -1.64 3.12
C GLY A 217 18.07 -2.43 4.31
N SER A 218 16.76 -2.72 4.30
CA SER A 218 16.12 -3.53 5.33
C SER A 218 16.53 -5.00 5.32
N ILE A 219 16.86 -5.54 4.14
CA ILE A 219 17.31 -6.92 3.97
C ILE A 219 18.74 -7.08 4.46
N LEU A 220 19.64 -6.18 4.06
CA LEU A 220 21.02 -6.20 4.50
C LEU A 220 21.15 -5.92 6.00
N ALA A 221 20.33 -5.01 6.55
CA ALA A 221 20.27 -4.78 8.00
C ALA A 221 19.81 -6.02 8.79
N GLY A 222 19.01 -6.90 8.16
CA GLY A 222 18.63 -8.21 8.72
C GLY A 222 19.65 -9.32 8.48
N GLY A 223 20.88 -8.99 8.04
CA GLY A 223 21.91 -9.97 7.71
C GLY A 223 21.59 -10.83 6.49
N GLY A 224 20.78 -10.30 5.56
CA GLY A 224 20.37 -10.99 4.33
C GLY A 224 19.56 -12.27 4.55
N TYR A 225 19.07 -12.47 5.77
CA TYR A 225 18.23 -13.59 6.20
C TYR A 225 18.78 -14.97 5.80
N GLY A 226 20.12 -15.13 5.80
CA GLY A 226 20.79 -16.39 5.50
C GLY A 226 20.66 -16.87 4.05
N ILE A 227 20.37 -15.96 3.11
CA ILE A 227 20.33 -16.24 1.67
C ILE A 227 21.42 -15.46 0.93
N VAL A 228 21.62 -14.20 1.32
CA VAL A 228 22.70 -13.34 0.81
C VAL A 228 23.49 -12.79 2.00
N SER A 229 24.75 -12.47 1.78
CA SER A 229 25.69 -11.99 2.81
C SER A 229 26.25 -10.60 2.51
N SER A 230 26.07 -10.10 1.29
CA SER A 230 26.57 -8.79 0.86
C SER A 230 25.56 -8.04 -0.01
N GLU A 231 25.80 -6.74 -0.18
CA GLU A 231 25.05 -5.90 -1.12
C GLU A 231 25.15 -6.44 -2.56
N GLU A 232 26.35 -6.85 -2.96
CA GLU A 232 26.66 -7.35 -4.30
C GLU A 232 25.94 -8.68 -4.60
N GLU A 233 25.86 -9.57 -3.60
CA GLU A 233 25.07 -10.82 -3.71
C GLU A 233 23.58 -10.53 -3.82
N TYR A 234 23.05 -9.56 -3.06
CA TYR A 234 21.63 -9.18 -3.16
C TYR A 234 21.29 -8.57 -4.52
N GLU A 235 22.14 -7.67 -5.03
CA GLU A 235 21.94 -7.07 -6.35
C GLU A 235 22.02 -8.11 -7.47
N SER A 236 22.97 -9.05 -7.38
CA SER A 236 23.08 -10.17 -8.31
C SER A 236 21.84 -11.07 -8.28
N LEU A 237 21.35 -11.43 -7.09
CA LEU A 237 20.11 -12.19 -6.92
C LEU A 237 18.92 -11.46 -7.54
N LEU A 238 18.81 -10.14 -7.30
CA LEU A 238 17.68 -9.36 -7.77
C LEU A 238 17.68 -9.17 -9.30
N LEU A 239 18.86 -9.03 -9.92
CA LEU A 239 19.00 -9.04 -11.38
C LEU A 239 18.60 -10.40 -11.96
N ALA A 240 19.03 -11.51 -11.35
CA ALA A 240 18.63 -12.85 -11.78
C ALA A 240 17.11 -13.09 -11.63
N CYS A 241 16.48 -12.55 -10.57
CA CYS A 241 15.02 -12.55 -10.45
C CYS A 241 14.35 -11.76 -11.59
N LYS A 242 14.92 -10.61 -11.97
CA LYS A 242 14.42 -9.80 -13.09
C LYS A 242 14.41 -10.60 -14.39
N ASP A 243 15.48 -11.36 -14.65
CA ASP A 243 15.58 -12.23 -15.82
C ASP A 243 14.53 -13.35 -15.78
N GLU A 244 14.30 -13.98 -14.62
CA GLU A 244 13.23 -14.97 -14.44
C GLU A 244 11.84 -14.39 -14.74
N TRP A 245 11.53 -13.19 -14.25
CA TRP A 245 10.24 -12.54 -14.49
C TRP A 245 10.06 -12.11 -15.96
N ASN A 246 11.13 -11.71 -16.63
CA ASN A 246 11.12 -11.37 -18.06
C ASN A 246 10.88 -12.60 -18.95
N ASN A 247 11.31 -13.78 -18.52
CA ASN A 247 11.23 -15.02 -19.29
C ASN A 247 10.07 -15.94 -18.87
N SER A 248 9.18 -15.46 -18.02
CA SER A 248 7.99 -16.18 -17.58
C SER A 248 6.70 -15.45 -17.99
N THR A 249 5.58 -16.16 -17.99
CA THR A 249 4.23 -15.59 -18.08
C THR A 249 3.41 -15.85 -16.81
N GLU A 250 4.04 -16.45 -15.79
CA GLU A 250 3.37 -16.99 -14.61
C GLU A 250 3.64 -16.17 -13.34
N ALA A 251 4.38 -15.06 -13.46
CA ALA A 251 4.70 -14.21 -12.32
C ALA A 251 3.57 -13.18 -12.10
N TYR A 252 2.94 -13.23 -10.93
CA TYR A 252 1.87 -12.30 -10.53
C TYR A 252 2.13 -11.72 -9.13
N THR A 253 1.50 -10.58 -8.86
CA THR A 253 1.25 -10.07 -7.51
C THR A 253 -0.25 -9.89 -7.31
N THR A 254 -0.70 -9.87 -6.06
CA THR A 254 -2.11 -9.61 -5.75
C THR A 254 -2.19 -8.37 -4.86
N TYR A 255 -3.05 -7.44 -5.25
CA TYR A 255 -3.45 -6.32 -4.40
C TYR A 255 -4.85 -6.56 -3.87
N TRP A 256 -5.07 -6.22 -2.61
CA TRP A 256 -6.34 -6.34 -1.92
C TRP A 256 -6.81 -4.97 -1.49
N THR A 257 -8.07 -4.65 -1.80
CA THR A 257 -8.79 -3.56 -1.14
C THR A 257 -9.60 -4.14 0.02
N ILE A 258 -9.51 -3.51 1.18
CA ILE A 258 -10.24 -3.88 2.40
C ILE A 258 -10.89 -2.60 2.90
N PHE A 259 -12.22 -2.53 2.84
CA PHE A 259 -12.94 -1.34 3.26
C PHE A 259 -14.07 -1.67 4.23
N ALA A 260 -14.35 -0.71 5.10
CA ALA A 260 -15.29 -0.87 6.19
C ALA A 260 -15.86 0.48 6.63
N LYS A 261 -17.08 0.48 7.18
CA LYS A 261 -17.79 1.67 7.64
C LYS A 261 -17.79 1.72 9.17
N LYS A 262 -17.53 2.89 9.75
CA LYS A 262 -17.81 3.14 11.17
C LYS A 262 -19.34 3.29 11.33
N PRO A 263 -19.98 2.62 12.29
CA PRO A 263 -21.42 2.78 12.55
C PRO A 263 -21.83 4.24 12.75
N GLU A 264 -23.11 4.53 12.52
CA GLU A 264 -23.73 5.84 12.77
C GLU A 264 -23.94 6.14 14.26
#